data_AF-X0PCE3-F1
#
_entry.id   AF-X0PCE3-F1
#
_cell.length_a   1.000
_cell.length_b   1.000
_cell.length_c   1.000
_cell.angle_alpha   90.00
_cell.angle_beta   90.00
_cell.angle_gamma   90.00
#
_symmetry.space_group_name_H-M   'P 1'
#
loop_
_entity.id
_entity.type
_entity.pdbx_description
1 polymer ?
#
loop_
_entity_poly.entity_id
_entity_poly.type
_entity_poly.pdbx_seq_one_letter_code
_entity_poly.pdbx_strand_id
1 'polypeptide(L)'
;MQLGLVYGIYVVNDLYANHLGFMRNTSFFSEEFAQSWLGRYLVVLPIVMLLLSIFLVWRERTKERYLLLIIAAIWLSWLYSASLQLVPIYYLVVAIIFVILLLQLLLIGLVGRKNRG
;
A
#
# COMPACT_ATOMS: atom_id res chain seq x y z
N MET A 1 9.08 42.54 -10.45
CA MET A 1 8.81 41.23 -11.07
C MET A 1 9.88 40.15 -10.83
N GLN A 2 11.10 40.49 -10.36
CA GLN A 2 12.17 39.49 -10.14
C GLN A 2 12.08 38.75 -8.78
N LEU A 3 11.47 39.37 -7.75
CA LEU A 3 11.30 38.76 -6.42
C LEU A 3 10.41 37.50 -6.43
N GLY A 4 9.39 37.45 -7.29
CA GLY A 4 8.51 36.27 -7.42
C GLY A 4 9.21 35.05 -8.03
N LEU A 5 10.15 35.27 -8.96
CA LEU A 5 10.97 34.21 -9.54
C LEU A 5 11.98 33.65 -8.52
N VAL A 6 12.62 34.54 -7.74
CA VAL A 6 13.54 34.13 -6.65
C VAL A 6 12.78 33.35 -5.57
N TYR A 7 11.58 33.79 -5.20
CA TYR A 7 10.72 33.07 -4.26
C TYR A 7 10.29 31.70 -4.81
N GLY A 8 9.92 31.62 -6.09
CA GLY A 8 9.59 30.35 -6.75
C GLY A 8 10.76 29.36 -6.75
N ILE A 9 11.98 29.83 -7.02
CA ILE A 9 13.19 29.00 -6.95
C ILE A 9 13.41 28.48 -5.52
N TYR A 10 13.21 29.33 -4.52
CA TYR A 10 13.38 28.93 -3.11
C TYR A 10 12.34 27.87 -2.70
N VAL A 11 11.08 28.06 -3.08
CA VAL A 11 10.00 27.10 -2.79
C VAL A 11 10.23 25.78 -3.50
N VAL A 12 10.65 25.79 -4.77
CA VAL A 12 10.96 24.56 -5.52
C VAL A 12 12.15 23.83 -4.90
N ASN A 13 13.18 24.56 -4.47
CA ASN A 13 14.36 23.98 -3.85
C ASN A 13 14.02 23.37 -2.47
N ASP A 14 13.15 24.01 -1.69
CA ASP A 14 12.69 23.50 -0.40
C ASP A 14 11.75 22.29 -0.57
N LEU A 15 10.87 22.29 -1.58
CA LEU A 15 10.08 21.12 -1.95
C LEU A 15 10.98 19.95 -2.37
N TYR A 16 12.02 20.23 -3.15
CA TYR A 16 12.95 19.23 -3.65
C TYR A 16 13.82 18.65 -2.53
N ALA A 17 14.33 19.51 -1.63
CA ALA A 17 15.07 19.09 -0.44
C ALA A 17 14.22 18.24 0.50
N ASN A 18 12.95 18.62 0.72
CA ASN A 18 12.01 17.82 1.51
C ASN A 18 11.66 16.50 0.83
N HIS A 19 11.47 16.49 -0.49
CA HIS A 19 11.21 15.26 -1.24
C HIS A 19 12.41 14.32 -1.22
N LEU A 20 13.63 14.83 -1.39
CA LEU A 20 14.87 14.06 -1.26
C LEU A 20 15.07 13.55 0.17
N GLY A 21 14.79 14.37 1.17
CA GLY A 21 14.83 13.98 2.58
C GLY A 21 13.82 12.86 2.89
N PHE A 22 12.61 12.96 2.35
CA PHE A 22 11.59 11.93 2.45
C PHE A 22 12.01 10.64 1.75
N MET A 23 12.54 10.72 0.51
CA MET A 23 13.07 9.56 -0.22
C MET A 23 14.23 8.90 0.52
N ARG A 24 15.15 9.68 1.11
CA ARG A 24 16.27 9.15 1.88
C ARG A 24 15.81 8.44 3.15
N ASN A 25 14.90 9.05 3.91
CA ASN A 25 14.37 8.43 5.12
C ASN A 25 13.56 7.18 4.80
N THR A 26 12.69 7.23 3.79
CA THR A 26 11.92 6.05 3.36
C THR A 26 12.81 4.92 2.87
N SER A 27 13.88 5.23 2.10
CA SER A 27 14.87 4.22 1.68
C SER A 27 15.59 3.61 2.88
N PHE A 28 16.04 4.43 3.85
CA PHE A 28 16.74 3.96 5.04
C PHE A 28 15.86 3.02 5.88
N PHE A 29 14.62 3.43 6.19
CA PHE A 29 13.69 2.58 6.93
C PHE A 29 13.27 1.35 6.14
N SER A 30 13.26 1.42 4.81
CA SER A 30 12.93 0.28 3.96
C SER A 30 13.97 -0.82 4.01
N GLU A 31 15.27 -0.46 4.02
CA GLU A 31 16.35 -1.45 4.16
C GLU A 31 16.35 -2.09 5.55
N GLU A 32 16.17 -1.29 6.61
CA GLU A 32 16.07 -1.79 7.98
C GLU A 32 14.87 -2.74 8.15
N PHE A 33 13.74 -2.39 7.53
CA PHE A 33 12.54 -3.21 7.54
C PHE A 33 12.69 -4.49 6.69
N ALA A 34 13.41 -4.44 5.58
CA ALA A 34 13.72 -5.63 4.77
C ALA A 34 14.55 -6.67 5.55
N GLN A 35 15.45 -6.21 6.43
CA GLN A 35 16.25 -7.09 7.28
C GLN A 35 15.48 -7.63 8.49
N SER A 36 14.37 -6.98 8.85
CA SER A 36 13.52 -7.39 9.96
C SER A 36 12.77 -8.71 9.70
N TRP A 37 12.31 -9.35 10.77
CA TRP A 37 11.50 -10.58 10.69
C TRP A 37 10.17 -10.35 9.95
N LEU A 38 9.55 -9.17 10.08
CA LEU A 38 8.29 -8.80 9.43
C LEU A 38 8.44 -8.69 7.91
N GLY A 39 9.58 -8.20 7.43
CA GLY A 39 9.88 -8.08 5.99
C GLY A 39 9.82 -9.43 5.26
N ARG A 40 10.19 -10.53 5.94
CA ARG A 40 10.15 -11.89 5.35
C ARG A 40 8.73 -12.43 5.19
N TYR A 41 7.84 -12.14 6.14
CA TYR A 41 6.44 -12.59 6.09
C TYR A 41 5.56 -11.76 5.15
N LEU A 42 6.09 -10.64 4.67
CA LEU A 42 5.38 -9.70 3.82
C LEU A 42 5.03 -10.27 2.44
N VAL A 43 5.80 -11.25 1.96
CA VAL A 43 5.52 -12.00 0.73
C VAL A 43 4.35 -12.98 0.94
N VAL A 44 4.21 -13.52 2.14
CA VAL A 44 3.17 -14.53 2.47
C VAL A 44 1.81 -13.85 2.67
N LEU A 45 1.80 -12.65 3.22
CA LEU A 45 0.58 -11.91 3.58
C LEU A 45 -0.40 -11.67 2.42
N PRO A 46 0.02 -11.17 1.23
CA PRO A 46 -0.88 -11.02 0.08
C PRO A 46 -1.44 -12.35 -0.41
N ILE A 47 -0.67 -13.45 -0.33
CA ILE A 47 -1.14 -14.79 -0.73
C ILE A 47 -2.27 -15.24 0.20
N VAL A 48 -2.08 -15.12 1.51
CA VAL A 48 -3.11 -15.44 2.50
C VAL A 48 -4.36 -14.59 2.28
N MET A 49 -4.20 -13.30 2.03
CA MET A 49 -5.33 -12.40 1.77
C MET A 49 -6.06 -12.74 0.47
N LEU A 50 -5.34 -13.15 -0.57
CA LEU A 50 -5.95 -13.58 -1.83
C LEU A 50 -6.79 -14.84 -1.64
N LEU A 51 -6.26 -15.85 -0.93
CA LEU A 51 -6.99 -17.08 -0.61
C LEU A 51 -8.25 -16.79 0.21
N LEU A 52 -8.13 -15.93 1.23
CA LEU A 52 -9.25 -15.50 2.05
C LEU A 52 -10.31 -14.76 1.22
N SER A 53 -9.88 -13.90 0.28
CA SER A 53 -10.77 -13.19 -0.63
C SER A 53 -11.52 -14.14 -1.56
N ILE A 54 -10.83 -15.13 -2.14
CA ILE A 54 -11.44 -16.16 -2.98
C ILE A 54 -12.49 -16.95 -2.20
N PHE A 55 -12.16 -17.37 -0.97
CA PHE A 55 -13.08 -18.07 -0.09
C PHE A 55 -14.33 -17.24 0.23
N LEU A 56 -14.16 -15.95 0.56
CA LEU A 56 -15.28 -15.04 0.83
C LEU A 56 -16.18 -14.85 -0.39
N VAL A 57 -15.60 -14.65 -1.57
CA VAL A 57 -16.34 -14.52 -2.84
C VAL A 57 -17.08 -15.81 -3.19
N TRP A 58 -16.48 -16.97 -2.93
CA TRP A 58 -17.15 -18.25 -3.16
C TRP A 58 -18.38 -18.42 -2.28
N ARG A 59 -18.28 -18.00 -1.02
CA ARG A 59 -19.39 -18.06 -0.05
C ARG A 59 -20.55 -17.14 -0.43
N GLU A 60 -20.27 -15.86 -0.72
CA GLU A 60 -21.30 -14.91 -1.17
C GLU A 60 -20.71 -13.97 -2.22
N ARG A 61 -21.47 -13.77 -3.30
CA ARG A 61 -21.03 -13.07 -4.51
C ARG A 61 -21.38 -11.58 -4.43
N THR A 62 -20.97 -10.90 -3.37
CA THR A 62 -21.25 -9.46 -3.18
C THR A 62 -20.17 -8.59 -3.82
N LYS A 63 -20.52 -7.35 -4.18
CA LYS A 63 -19.62 -6.41 -4.86
C LYS A 63 -18.38 -6.11 -4.02
N GLU A 64 -18.55 -6.00 -2.70
CA GLU A 64 -17.48 -5.68 -1.75
C GLU A 64 -16.42 -6.78 -1.67
N ARG A 65 -16.86 -8.04 -1.76
CA ARG A 65 -15.98 -9.23 -1.74
C ARG A 65 -15.20 -9.36 -3.04
N TYR A 66 -15.79 -9.02 -4.18
CA TYR A 66 -15.06 -8.93 -5.45
C TYR A 66 -14.02 -7.80 -5.42
N LEU A 67 -14.35 -6.66 -4.81
CA LEU A 67 -13.43 -5.53 -4.67
C LEU A 67 -12.21 -5.92 -3.79
N LEU A 68 -12.44 -6.67 -2.71
CA LEU A 68 -11.36 -7.26 -1.89
C LEU A 68 -10.42 -8.14 -2.73
N LEU A 69 -10.98 -9.01 -3.58
CA LEU A 69 -10.21 -9.90 -4.46
C LEU A 69 -9.37 -9.11 -5.47
N ILE A 70 -9.91 -8.05 -6.05
CA ILE A 70 -9.19 -7.17 -6.98
C ILE A 70 -8.02 -6.48 -6.27
N ILE A 71 -8.24 -5.92 -5.07
CA ILE A 71 -7.16 -5.26 -4.32
C ILE A 71 -6.06 -6.27 -3.94
N ALA A 72 -6.43 -7.47 -3.50
CA ALA A 72 -5.47 -8.53 -3.21
C ALA A 72 -4.66 -8.94 -4.46
N ALA A 73 -5.29 -9.01 -5.63
CA ALA A 73 -4.61 -9.29 -6.89
C ALA A 73 -3.67 -8.15 -7.31
N ILE A 74 -4.06 -6.88 -7.12
CA ILE A 74 -3.19 -5.71 -7.35
C ILE A 74 -1.97 -5.78 -6.44
N TRP A 75 -2.16 -6.13 -5.16
CA TRP A 75 -1.04 -6.28 -4.23
C TRP A 75 -0.06 -7.35 -4.71
N LEU A 76 -0.57 -8.51 -5.11
CA LEU A 76 0.27 -9.61 -5.59
C LEU A 76 1.03 -9.20 -6.86
N SER A 77 0.36 -8.56 -7.81
CA SER A 77 1.01 -7.99 -9.00
C SER A 77 2.11 -6.99 -8.66
N TRP A 78 1.88 -6.10 -7.67
CA TRP A 78 2.89 -5.14 -7.20
C TRP A 78 4.10 -5.84 -6.58
N LEU A 79 3.86 -6.91 -5.81
CA LEU A 79 4.94 -7.69 -5.18
C LEU A 79 5.85 -8.35 -6.22
N TYR A 80 5.30 -8.81 -7.35
CA TYR A 80 6.06 -9.45 -8.44
C TYR A 80 6.71 -8.46 -9.40
N SER A 81 6.08 -7.30 -9.66
CA SER A 81 6.56 -6.35 -10.67
C SER A 81 7.54 -5.31 -10.12
N ALA A 82 7.43 -4.95 -8.85
CA ALA A 82 8.28 -3.96 -8.21
C ALA A 82 9.25 -4.61 -7.23
N SER A 83 10.47 -4.06 -7.14
CA SER A 83 11.45 -4.44 -6.14
C SER A 83 11.95 -3.21 -5.39
N LEU A 84 12.45 -3.42 -4.17
CA LEU A 84 13.05 -2.35 -3.37
C LEU A 84 14.18 -1.61 -4.11
N GLN A 85 14.92 -2.34 -4.95
CA GLN A 85 16.01 -1.78 -5.75
C GLN A 85 15.53 -0.84 -6.86
N LEU A 86 14.32 -1.06 -7.38
CA LEU A 86 13.72 -0.25 -8.45
C LEU A 86 12.89 0.90 -7.89
N VAL A 87 12.28 0.73 -6.72
CA VAL A 87 11.34 1.69 -6.14
C VAL A 87 11.67 1.94 -4.66
N PRO A 88 12.26 3.10 -4.30
CA PRO A 88 12.64 3.43 -2.92
C PRO A 88 11.45 3.49 -1.94
N ILE A 89 10.24 3.69 -2.47
CA ILE A 89 8.99 3.76 -1.71
C ILE A 89 8.23 2.42 -1.69
N TYR A 90 8.89 1.30 -2.02
CA TYR A 90 8.25 -0.02 -2.17
C TYR A 90 7.38 -0.42 -0.98
N TYR A 91 7.94 -0.40 0.24
CA TYR A 91 7.19 -0.80 1.44
C TYR A 91 6.10 0.19 1.85
N LEU A 92 6.26 1.47 1.49
CA LEU A 92 5.20 2.47 1.71
C LEU A 92 3.97 2.14 0.87
N VAL A 93 4.16 1.81 -0.42
CA VAL A 93 3.07 1.41 -1.30
C VAL A 93 2.40 0.14 -0.78
N VAL A 94 3.19 -0.84 -0.33
CA VAL A 94 2.65 -2.05 0.26
C VAL A 94 1.85 -1.77 1.54
N ALA A 95 2.34 -0.90 2.41
CA ALA A 95 1.63 -0.51 3.63
C ALA A 95 0.28 0.17 3.31
N ILE A 96 0.24 1.04 2.30
CA ILE A 96 -1.00 1.69 1.86
C ILE A 96 -1.99 0.65 1.34
N ILE A 97 -1.57 -0.26 0.47
CA ILE A 97 -2.42 -1.33 -0.06
C ILE A 97 -2.96 -2.22 1.08
N PHE A 98 -2.11 -2.54 2.06
CA PHE A 98 -2.52 -3.31 3.23
C PHE A 98 -3.60 -2.60 4.06
N VAL A 99 -3.46 -1.29 4.30
CA VAL A 99 -4.48 -0.49 5.01
C VAL A 99 -5.80 -0.49 4.25
N ILE A 100 -5.76 -0.30 2.92
CA ILE A 100 -6.97 -0.34 2.08
C ILE A 100 -7.66 -1.71 2.18
N LEU A 101 -6.90 -2.80 2.19
CA LEU A 101 -7.44 -4.16 2.38
C LEU A 101 -8.11 -4.34 3.74
N LEU A 102 -7.50 -3.84 4.82
CA LEU A 102 -8.09 -3.91 6.15
C LEU A 102 -9.41 -3.13 6.22
N LEU A 103 -9.45 -1.93 5.64
CA LEU A 103 -10.68 -1.14 5.55
C LEU A 103 -11.77 -1.88 4.75
N GLN A 104 -11.40 -2.53 3.65
CA GLN A 104 -12.34 -3.31 2.84
C GLN A 104 -12.89 -4.52 3.61
N LEU A 105 -12.05 -5.22 4.39
CA LEU A 105 -12.49 -6.30 5.27
C LEU A 105 -13.47 -5.81 6.34
N LEU A 106 -13.19 -4.67 6.97
CA LEU A 106 -14.10 -4.05 7.94
C LEU A 106 -15.45 -3.72 7.31
N LEU A 107 -15.47 -3.15 6.11
CA LEU A 107 -16.70 -2.86 5.36
C LEU A 107 -17.52 -4.12 5.09
N ILE A 108 -16.87 -5.21 4.63
CA ILE A 108 -17.55 -6.51 4.43
C ILE A 108 -18.17 -7.01 5.74
N GLY A 109 -17.47 -6.88 6.87
CA GLY A 109 -17.97 -7.25 8.18
C GLY A 109 -19.18 -6.41 8.62
N LEU A 110 -19.15 -5.09 8.40
CA LEU A 110 -20.24 -4.18 8.73
C LEU A 110 -21.49 -4.41 7.86
N VAL A 111 -21.31 -4.54 6.54
CA VAL A 111 -22.42 -4.85 5.61
C VAL A 111 -23.01 -6.23 5.90
N GLY A 112 -22.16 -7.21 6.20
CA GLY A 112 -22.59 -8.55 6.59
C GLY A 112 -23.41 -8.59 7.89
N ARG A 113 -23.15 -7.69 8.84
CA ARG A 113 -23.99 -7.52 10.05
C ARG A 113 -25.33 -6.88 9.73
N LYS A 114 -25.35 -5.85 8.89
CA LYS A 114 -26.58 -5.14 8.50
C LYS A 114 -27.59 -6.05 7.79
N ASN A 115 -27.14 -6.99 6.96
CA ASN A 115 -28.03 -7.93 6.27
C ASN A 115 -28.57 -9.08 7.16
N ARG A 116 -28.12 -9.21 8.41
CA ARG A 116 -28.58 -10.24 9.36
C ARG A 116 -29.46 -9.66 10.48
N GLY A 117 -29.66 -8.34 10.51
CA GLY A 117 -30.54 -7.64 11.46
C GLY A 117 -31.91 -7.34 10.88
#